data_AF-A0AAN4TK07-F1
#
_entry.id   AF-A0AAN4TK07-F1
#
_cell.length_a   1.000
_cell.length_b   1.000
_cell.length_c   1.000
_cell.angle_alpha   90.00
_cell.angle_beta   90.00
_cell.angle_gamma   90.00
#
_symmetry.space_group_name_H-M   'P 1'
#
loop_
_entity.id
_entity.type
_entity.pdbx_description
1 polymer ?
#
loop_
_entity_poly.entity_id
_entity_poly.type
_entity_poly.pdbx_seq_one_letter_code
_entity_poly.pdbx_strand_id
1 'polypeptide(L)' 'MVVQLGPYGQESVPVLDGLKDTDWVVAAGVHVLREGELIRPVDRNNRAVKLAARE' A
#
# COMPACT_ATOMS: atom_id res chain seq x y z
N MET A 1 1.16 -11.54 6.99
CA MET A 1 2.03 -10.60 7.75
C MET A 1 1.13 -9.55 8.35
N VAL A 2 1.31 -9.19 9.62
CA VAL A 2 0.45 -8.21 10.31
C VAL A 2 1.27 -6.95 10.56
N VAL A 3 0.70 -5.77 10.33
CA VAL A 3 1.34 -4.48 10.62
C VAL A 3 1.02 -4.03 12.04
N GLN A 4 1.97 -3.38 12.71
CA GLN A 4 1.73 -2.75 14.00
C GLN A 4 1.48 -1.26 13.80
N LEU A 5 0.28 -0.79 14.18
CA LEU A 5 -0.08 0.62 14.10
C LEU A 5 0.22 1.33 15.43
N GLY A 6 0.54 2.62 15.33
CA GLY A 6 0.54 3.53 16.48
C GLY A 6 -0.80 4.27 16.64
N PRO A 7 -0.81 5.40 17.37
CA PRO A 7 -2.03 6.17 17.63
C PRO A 7 -2.64 6.75 16.35
N TYR A 8 -3.97 6.75 16.27
CA TYR A 8 -4.70 7.36 15.16
C TYR A 8 -4.70 8.89 15.28
N GLY A 9 -4.25 9.57 14.23
CA GLY A 9 -4.40 11.02 14.06
C GLY A 9 -5.59 11.36 13.15
N GLN A 10 -5.82 12.66 12.97
CA GLN A 10 -6.90 13.15 12.12
C GLN A 10 -6.72 12.75 10.64
N GLU A 11 -5.48 12.78 10.14
CA GLU A 11 -5.17 12.56 8.72
C GLU A 11 -4.25 11.35 8.48
N SER A 12 -3.60 10.83 9.52
CA SER A 12 -2.60 9.77 9.38
C SER A 12 -2.53 8.85 10.59
N VAL A 13 -1.98 7.65 10.36
CA VAL A 13 -1.68 6.63 11.38
C VAL A 13 -0.26 6.14 11.13
N PRO A 14 0.66 6.21 12.11
CA PRO A 14 2.01 5.70 11.93
C PRO A 14 2.00 4.17 11.92
N VAL A 15 2.78 3.57 11.03
CA VAL A 15 3.12 2.15 11.07
C VAL A 15 4.44 2.01 11.82
N LEU A 16 4.43 1.28 12.93
CA LEU A 16 5.57 1.12 13.83
C LEU A 16 6.42 -0.11 13.48
N ASP A 17 5.79 -1.16 12.93
CA ASP A 17 6.46 -2.39 12.51
C ASP A 17 5.64 -3.15 11.45
N GLY A 18 6.27 -4.10 10.76
CA GLY A 18 5.64 -5.00 9.80
C GLY A 18 5.65 -4.52 8.35
N LEU A 19 6.44 -3.49 8.01
CA LEU A 19 6.69 -3.05 6.64
C LEU A 19 8.19 -2.80 6.41
N LYS A 20 8.66 -3.13 5.21
CA LYS A 20 9.99 -2.74 4.70
C LYS A 20 9.88 -1.50 3.82
N ASP A 21 10.99 -0.80 3.66
CA ASP A 21 11.13 0.36 2.77
C ASP A 21 10.78 0.05 1.30
N THR A 22 10.97 -1.21 0.88
CA THR A 22 10.63 -1.66 -0.47
C THR A 22 9.22 -2.22 -0.63
N ASP A 23 8.43 -2.31 0.44
CA ASP A 23 7.08 -2.89 0.35
C ASP A 23 6.11 -1.92 -0.33
N TRP A 24 5.28 -2.48 -1.22
CA TRP A 24 4.20 -1.74 -1.85
C TRP A 24 2.96 -1.74 -0.95
N VAL A 25 2.40 -0.57 -0.72
CA VAL A 25 1.18 -0.38 0.08
C VAL A 25 0.07 0.15 -0.81
N VAL A 26 -1.11 -0.48 -0.76
CA VAL A 26 -2.31 0.04 -1.42
C VAL A 26 -2.93 1.13 -0.53
N ALA A 27 -2.89 2.38 -1.01
CA ALA A 27 -3.38 3.52 -0.24
C ALA A 27 -4.84 3.91 -0.55
N ALA A 28 -5.43 3.42 -1.65
CA ALA A 28 -6.78 3.77 -2.08
C ALA A 28 -7.46 2.59 -2.79
N GLY A 29 -8.79 2.56 -2.78
CA GLY A 29 -9.58 1.52 -3.46
C GLY A 29 -9.64 0.18 -2.72
N VAL A 30 -9.16 0.09 -1.47
CA VAL A 30 -9.06 -1.19 -0.73
C VAL A 30 -10.41 -1.88 -0.47
N HIS A 31 -11.53 -1.17 -0.53
CA HIS A 31 -12.87 -1.72 -0.28
C HIS A 31 -13.38 -2.65 -1.39
N VAL A 32 -12.75 -2.66 -2.57
CA VAL A 32 -13.08 -3.59 -3.66
C VAL A 32 -12.12 -4.77 -3.78
N LEU A 33 -11.00 -4.75 -3.06
CA LEU A 33 -9.94 -5.74 -3.22
C LEU A 33 -10.23 -7.04 -2.47
N ARG A 34 -9.78 -8.14 -3.06
CA ARG A 34 -9.71 -9.46 -2.42
C ARG A 34 -8.27 -9.91 -2.23
N GLU A 35 -8.06 -10.79 -1.26
CA GLU A 35 -6.75 -11.39 -1.05
C GLU A 35 -6.30 -12.17 -2.30
N GLY A 36 -5.04 -11.99 -2.71
CA GLY A 36 -4.46 -12.62 -3.90
C GLY A 36 -4.89 -12.03 -5.24
N GLU A 37 -5.68 -10.95 -5.25
CA GLU A 37 -6.16 -10.33 -6.48
C GLU A 37 -5.03 -9.60 -7.24
N LEU A 38 -4.95 -9.84 -8.55
CA LEU A 38 -4.05 -9.11 -9.44
C LEU A 38 -4.63 -7.73 -9.75
N ILE A 39 -3.87 -6.69 -9.44
CA ILE A 39 -4.29 -5.30 -9.64
C ILE A 39 -3.39 -4.58 -10.65
N ARG A 40 -3.91 -3.49 -11.24
CA ARG A 40 -3.12 -2.55 -12.04
C ARG A 40 -2.80 -1.32 -11.20
N PRO A 41 -1.56 -1.14 -10.72
CA PRO A 41 -1.23 -0.05 -9.82
C PRO A 41 -1.23 1.30 -10.53
N VAL A 42 -1.65 2.33 -9.79
CA VAL A 42 -1.60 3.73 -10.20
C VAL A 42 -0.86 4.56 -9.13
N ASP A 43 -0.20 5.63 -9.57
CA ASP A 43 0.44 6.59 -8.68
C ASP A 43 -0.60 7.50 -7.99
N ARG A 44 -0.14 8.40 -7.11
CA ARG A 44 -1.03 9.34 -6.39
C ARG A 44 -1.78 10.33 -7.29
N ASN A 45 -1.36 10.47 -8.56
CA ASN A 45 -2.03 11.30 -9.57
C ASN A 45 -2.85 10.44 -10.55
N ASN A 46 -3.15 9.19 -10.17
CA ASN A 46 -3.92 8.23 -10.95
C ASN A 46 -3.30 7.88 -12.31
N ARG A 47 -1.97 7.89 -12.42
CA ARG A 47 -1.25 7.44 -13.62
C ARG A 47 -0.75 6.02 -13.44
N ALA A 48 -0.83 5.21 -14.48
CA ALA A 48 -0.33 3.83 -14.44
C ALA A 48 1.15 3.80 -14.02
N VAL A 49 1.45 2.98 -13.02
CA VAL A 49 2.84 2.77 -12.58
C VAL A 49 3.50 1.80 -13.55
N LYS A 50 4.64 2.19 -14.13
CA LYS A 50 5.54 1.26 -14.80
C LYS A 50 6.35 0.54 -13.73
N LEU A 51 5.92 -0.67 -13.36
CA LEU A 51 6.76 -1.56 -12.56
C LEU A 51 7.96 -1.92 -13.44
N ALA A 52 9.13 -1.31 -13.18
CA ALA A 52 10.36 -1.88 -13.69
C ALA A 52 10.44 -3.29 -13.10
N ALA A 53 10.51 -4.31 -13.95
CA ALA A 53 10.75 -5.66 -13.50
C ALA A 53 11.99 -5.62 -12.60
N ARG A 54 11.82 -5.86 -11.29
CA ARG A 54 12.94 -6.26 -10.45
C ARG A 54 13.27 -7.68 -10.91
N GLU A 55 14.45 -7.85 -11.52
CA GLU A 55 15.07 -9.16 -11.79
C GLU A 55 15.29 -9.94 -10.49
#